data_AF-A0A1H6CJD8-F1
#
_entry.id   AF-A0A1H6CJD8-F1
#
_cell.length_a   1.000
_cell.length_b   1.000
_cell.length_c   1.000
_cell.angle_alpha   90.00
_cell.angle_beta   90.00
_cell.angle_gamma   90.00
#
_symmetry.space_group_name_H-M   'P 1'
#
loop_
_entity.id
_entity.type
_entity.pdbx_description
1 polymer ?
#
loop_
_entity_poly.entity_id
_entity_poly.type
_entity_poly.pdbx_seq_one_letter_code
_entity_poly.pdbx_strand_id
1 'polypeptide(L)'
;MVEPGGGGDFSGIDPQQLWDMISSIKNRTGWDGNGSSARLVASWMSQADRVGLDATRLNTINKHFSWAQDQLPMLRRRHSLAVAEAKEEGDFGQTGMVGAGSGDLGKYKTQEAAQKAGKDAAKKYKDGDITMQQYLQLMQQNEDDPDFAAASCKELGQARLAQMAPYSSQFDSDNPDAGRSVFATFVATSMRGGMQYKDSAGHDDISFLAPLVTEANFPADVLTDLGTQALAPGNASSSDQIWKALAADPKAATQFVHDNIGVLPTFMKSDSNNRGGLLDANAKDFAAVVEAGTIPGPGANANMAADNTTKLVQYYANHQEEHAHPEVEQVFADDIEYYWSDVQASLTDPAPAPLGPGHVDVASADWEGFIHESMQDPKATAELLSYSQEMADQLADSDPDNPWVENASGTLEGTFGFEATTVYQEKKAAGDADAEEWQETVSDQLGKAAETGVEIAFEPGEAGTAVSKAVINDVLETLNKRIVKVDPKDMGSPPSTATWQHAWNEGASQQYAKNHTLGDPQRYADMYTGGKPFLTDDGHLIAHATAAQKQAYNEWLKDPAVGNALDKDFLNRNGSRADALTGVG
;
A
#
# COMPACT_ATOMS: atom_id res chain seq x y z
N MET A 1 11.24 -24.04 -20.01
CA MET A 1 10.97 -24.11 -18.55
C MET A 1 9.96 -23.02 -18.28
N VAL A 2 8.80 -23.38 -17.74
CA VAL A 2 7.75 -22.43 -17.33
C VAL A 2 8.00 -22.16 -15.85
N GLU A 3 8.06 -20.89 -15.46
CA GLU A 3 8.31 -20.50 -14.06
C GLU A 3 7.15 -20.96 -13.15
N PRO A 4 7.45 -21.57 -11.99
CA PRO A 4 6.46 -21.94 -10.99
C PRO A 4 6.24 -20.74 -10.06
N GLY A 5 5.40 -19.78 -10.46
CA GLY A 5 5.14 -18.56 -9.69
C GLY A 5 3.69 -18.07 -9.74
N GLY A 6 2.75 -18.91 -10.16
CA GLY A 6 1.32 -18.59 -10.11
C GLY A 6 0.72 -19.02 -8.78
N GLY A 7 0.77 -18.15 -7.78
CA GLY A 7 0.09 -18.34 -6.49
C GLY A 7 -1.41 -18.52 -6.70
N GLY A 8 -1.96 -19.60 -6.16
CA GLY A 8 -3.34 -19.99 -6.31
C GLY A 8 -3.66 -20.97 -5.18
N ASP A 9 -4.09 -20.43 -4.05
CA ASP A 9 -4.06 -21.13 -2.77
C ASP A 9 -5.25 -22.09 -2.55
N PHE A 10 -6.12 -22.26 -3.55
CA PHE A 10 -7.12 -23.34 -3.57
C PHE A 10 -7.00 -24.24 -4.79
N SER A 11 -6.32 -25.39 -4.71
CA SER A 11 -6.13 -26.28 -5.89
C SER A 11 -5.59 -25.56 -7.14
N GLY A 12 -4.84 -24.46 -6.98
CA GLY A 12 -4.38 -23.58 -8.07
C GLY A 12 -5.41 -22.54 -8.54
N ILE A 13 -6.50 -22.32 -7.80
CA ILE A 13 -7.52 -21.30 -8.07
C ILE A 13 -7.23 -20.10 -7.17
N ASP A 14 -6.85 -19.01 -7.80
CA ASP A 14 -6.84 -17.67 -7.20
C ASP A 14 -8.29 -17.16 -7.13
N PRO A 15 -8.85 -16.91 -5.91
CA PRO A 15 -10.22 -16.42 -5.75
C PRO A 15 -10.47 -15.13 -6.54
N GLN A 16 -9.48 -14.23 -6.56
CA GLN A 16 -9.58 -12.94 -7.25
C GLN A 16 -9.64 -13.14 -8.77
N GLN A 17 -8.76 -13.95 -9.34
CA GLN A 17 -8.81 -14.27 -10.78
C GLN A 17 -10.11 -14.97 -11.18
N LEU A 18 -10.64 -15.84 -10.31
CA LEU A 18 -11.93 -16.49 -10.52
C LEU A 18 -13.08 -15.46 -10.49
N TRP A 19 -13.06 -14.50 -9.56
CA TRP A 19 -14.04 -13.42 -9.51
C TRP A 19 -14.00 -12.53 -10.75
N ASP A 20 -12.80 -12.19 -11.23
CA ASP A 20 -12.63 -11.36 -12.42
C ASP A 20 -13.14 -12.07 -13.67
N MET A 21 -12.90 -13.38 -13.77
CA MET A 21 -13.52 -14.22 -14.79
C MET A 21 -15.04 -14.23 -14.69
N ILE A 22 -15.61 -14.45 -13.50
CA ILE A 22 -17.06 -14.44 -13.26
C ILE A 22 -17.68 -13.10 -13.66
N SER A 23 -17.04 -12.00 -13.28
CA SER A 23 -17.47 -10.62 -13.58
C SER A 23 -17.41 -10.34 -15.08
N SER A 24 -16.34 -10.75 -15.76
CA SER A 24 -16.19 -10.64 -17.22
C SER A 24 -17.28 -11.42 -17.96
N ILE A 25 -17.60 -12.64 -17.52
CA ILE A 25 -18.69 -13.45 -18.09
C ILE A 25 -20.05 -12.78 -17.83
N LYS A 26 -20.34 -12.37 -16.59
CA LYS A 26 -21.59 -11.67 -16.20
C LYS A 26 -21.84 -10.44 -17.07
N ASN A 27 -20.80 -9.64 -17.30
CA ASN A 27 -20.87 -8.42 -18.11
C ASN A 27 -21.04 -8.68 -19.62
N ARG A 28 -20.90 -9.93 -20.08
CA ARG A 28 -20.98 -10.29 -21.51
C ARG A 28 -22.17 -11.20 -21.87
N THR A 29 -22.80 -11.91 -20.91
CA THR A 29 -23.80 -12.96 -21.19
C THR A 29 -25.27 -12.64 -20.86
N GLY A 30 -25.60 -11.52 -20.22
CA GLY A 30 -26.87 -10.82 -20.49
C GLY A 30 -28.18 -11.30 -19.81
N TRP A 31 -28.15 -12.08 -18.72
CA TRP A 31 -29.34 -12.25 -17.84
C TRP A 31 -29.20 -11.56 -16.47
N ASP A 32 -27.96 -11.39 -15.98
CA ASP A 32 -27.65 -10.73 -14.69
C ASP A 32 -26.81 -9.43 -14.85
N GLY A 33 -26.62 -8.94 -16.08
CA GLY A 33 -25.78 -7.76 -16.37
C GLY A 33 -26.10 -7.09 -17.71
N ASN A 34 -25.46 -5.95 -18.00
CA ASN A 34 -25.64 -5.12 -19.21
C ASN A 34 -25.15 -5.79 -20.53
N GLY A 35 -25.01 -7.11 -20.57
CA GLY A 35 -24.33 -7.89 -21.62
C GLY A 35 -24.77 -7.57 -23.04
N SER A 36 -23.98 -6.71 -23.71
CA SER A 36 -24.17 -6.27 -25.09
C SER A 36 -23.82 -7.35 -26.10
N SER A 37 -22.86 -8.23 -25.78
CA SER A 37 -22.26 -9.20 -26.71
C SER A 37 -23.20 -10.32 -27.13
N ALA A 38 -23.93 -10.96 -26.21
CA ALA A 38 -24.90 -12.01 -26.57
C ALA A 38 -26.04 -11.45 -27.45
N ARG A 39 -26.52 -10.23 -27.13
CA ARG A 39 -27.51 -9.52 -27.96
C ARG A 39 -26.96 -9.13 -29.33
N LEU A 40 -25.70 -8.67 -29.39
CA LEU A 40 -24.99 -8.36 -30.63
C LEU A 40 -24.85 -9.61 -31.51
N VAL A 41 -24.44 -10.75 -30.94
CA VAL A 41 -24.32 -12.01 -31.68
C VAL A 41 -25.68 -12.48 -32.18
N ALA A 42 -26.72 -12.42 -31.36
CA ALA A 42 -28.08 -12.74 -31.81
C ALA A 42 -28.57 -11.80 -32.93
N SER A 43 -28.24 -10.50 -32.86
CA SER A 43 -28.52 -9.53 -33.92
C SER A 43 -27.77 -9.87 -35.21
N TRP A 44 -26.49 -10.21 -35.13
CA TRP A 44 -25.69 -10.63 -36.29
C TRP A 44 -26.17 -11.95 -36.88
N MET A 45 -26.61 -12.91 -36.06
CA MET A 45 -27.24 -14.15 -36.53
C MET A 45 -28.50 -13.84 -37.33
N SER A 46 -29.37 -12.96 -36.83
CA SER A 46 -30.57 -12.54 -37.56
C SER A 46 -30.24 -11.83 -38.87
N GLN A 47 -29.18 -11.02 -38.90
CA GLN A 47 -28.74 -10.36 -40.13
C GLN A 47 -28.14 -11.36 -41.14
N ALA A 48 -27.29 -12.28 -40.69
CA ALA A 48 -26.70 -13.32 -41.53
C ALA A 48 -27.78 -14.20 -42.18
N ASP A 49 -28.78 -14.62 -41.38
CA ASP A 49 -29.91 -15.42 -41.85
C ASP A 49 -30.74 -14.67 -42.90
N ARG A 50 -31.00 -13.38 -42.69
CA ARG A 50 -31.73 -12.53 -43.66
C ARG A 50 -31.04 -12.42 -45.03
N VAL A 51 -29.71 -12.46 -45.07
CA VAL A 51 -28.95 -12.38 -46.33
C VAL A 51 -28.49 -13.75 -46.84
N GLY A 52 -28.95 -14.85 -46.23
CA GLY A 52 -28.62 -16.22 -46.64
C GLY A 52 -27.17 -16.61 -46.39
N LEU A 53 -26.49 -15.96 -45.43
CA LEU A 53 -25.12 -16.30 -45.04
C LEU A 53 -25.11 -17.37 -43.94
N ASP A 54 -24.06 -18.21 -43.94
CA ASP A 54 -23.87 -19.25 -42.94
C ASP A 54 -23.66 -18.64 -41.53
N ALA A 55 -24.63 -18.89 -40.64
CA ALA A 55 -24.59 -18.45 -39.25
C ALA A 55 -23.99 -19.50 -38.29
N THR A 56 -23.45 -20.63 -38.78
CA THR A 56 -22.98 -21.74 -37.93
C THR A 56 -21.96 -21.30 -36.89
N ARG A 57 -20.99 -20.44 -37.26
CA ARG A 57 -19.98 -19.93 -36.32
C ARG A 57 -20.57 -19.01 -35.25
N LEU A 58 -21.52 -18.15 -35.64
CA LEU A 58 -22.23 -17.28 -34.69
C LEU A 58 -23.10 -18.10 -33.73
N ASN A 59 -23.70 -19.18 -34.21
CA ASN A 59 -24.45 -20.12 -33.39
C ASN A 59 -23.54 -20.83 -32.36
N THR A 60 -22.32 -21.21 -32.74
CA THR A 60 -21.32 -21.75 -31.80
C THR A 60 -20.93 -20.72 -30.74
N ILE A 61 -20.69 -19.46 -31.13
CA ILE A 61 -20.38 -18.38 -30.18
C ILE A 61 -21.55 -18.17 -29.21
N ASN A 62 -22.79 -18.15 -29.71
CA ASN A 62 -23.97 -18.03 -28.86
C ASN A 62 -24.11 -19.20 -27.87
N LYS A 63 -23.81 -20.43 -28.31
CA LYS A 63 -23.76 -21.61 -27.42
C LYS A 63 -22.66 -21.49 -26.35
N HIS A 64 -21.51 -20.91 -26.68
CA HIS A 64 -20.45 -20.67 -25.69
C HIS A 64 -20.87 -19.63 -24.66
N PHE A 65 -21.59 -18.58 -25.08
CA PHE A 65 -22.16 -17.61 -24.13
C PHE A 65 -23.23 -18.24 -23.24
N SER A 66 -24.14 -19.04 -23.79
CA SER A 66 -25.11 -19.80 -22.99
C SER A 66 -24.43 -20.77 -22.03
N TRP A 67 -23.42 -21.52 -22.48
CA TRP A 67 -22.66 -22.42 -21.60
C TRP A 67 -21.93 -21.66 -20.49
N ALA A 68 -21.21 -20.58 -20.83
CA ALA A 68 -20.49 -19.77 -19.85
C ALA A 68 -21.45 -19.18 -18.81
N GLN A 69 -22.65 -18.82 -19.25
CA GLN A 69 -23.73 -18.37 -18.40
C GLN A 69 -24.27 -19.48 -17.49
N ASP A 70 -24.49 -20.69 -18.02
CA ASP A 70 -24.89 -21.86 -17.23
C ASP A 70 -23.83 -22.24 -16.19
N GLN A 71 -22.55 -21.89 -16.43
CA GLN A 71 -21.47 -22.10 -15.48
C GLN A 71 -21.38 -21.01 -14.40
N LEU A 72 -21.94 -19.81 -14.60
CA LEU A 72 -21.82 -18.70 -13.64
C LEU A 72 -22.23 -19.08 -12.21
N PRO A 73 -23.33 -19.81 -11.96
CA PRO A 73 -23.68 -20.23 -10.61
C PRO A 73 -22.62 -21.12 -9.97
N MET A 74 -22.11 -22.12 -10.71
CA MET A 74 -21.05 -22.98 -10.18
C MET A 74 -19.74 -22.23 -9.96
N LEU A 75 -19.40 -21.29 -10.84
CA LEU A 75 -18.21 -20.46 -10.67
C LEU A 75 -18.35 -19.55 -9.44
N ARG A 76 -19.51 -18.91 -9.23
CA ARG A 76 -19.80 -18.11 -8.02
C ARG A 76 -19.70 -18.94 -6.74
N ARG A 77 -20.14 -20.20 -6.77
CA ARG A 77 -20.01 -21.13 -5.63
C ARG A 77 -18.57 -21.58 -5.39
N ARG A 78 -17.80 -21.84 -6.45
CA ARG A 78 -16.36 -22.14 -6.32
C ARG A 78 -15.59 -20.94 -5.78
N HIS A 79 -16.00 -19.74 -6.15
CA HIS A 79 -15.44 -18.52 -5.62
C HIS A 79 -15.74 -18.37 -4.13
N SER A 80 -16.99 -18.58 -3.68
CA SER A 80 -17.29 -18.49 -2.24
C SER A 80 -16.50 -19.51 -1.41
N LEU A 81 -16.33 -20.73 -1.92
CA LEU A 81 -15.48 -21.75 -1.29
C LEU A 81 -14.00 -21.32 -1.23
N ALA A 82 -13.44 -20.81 -2.34
CA ALA A 82 -12.05 -20.37 -2.37
C ALA A 82 -11.78 -19.16 -1.44
N VAL A 83 -12.76 -18.26 -1.28
CA VAL A 83 -12.69 -17.15 -0.31
C VAL A 83 -12.78 -17.65 1.14
N ALA A 84 -13.60 -18.68 1.41
CA ALA A 84 -13.73 -19.25 2.75
C ALA A 84 -12.44 -19.98 3.19
N GLU A 85 -11.75 -20.67 2.27
CA GLU A 85 -10.49 -21.36 2.55
C GLU A 85 -9.32 -20.42 2.78
N ALA A 86 -9.21 -19.33 2.00
CA ALA A 86 -8.23 -18.28 2.24
C ALA A 86 -8.34 -17.64 3.64
N LYS A 87 -9.49 -17.80 4.32
CA LYS A 87 -9.72 -17.35 5.70
C LYS A 87 -9.18 -18.33 6.76
N GLU A 88 -9.00 -19.60 6.41
CA GLU A 88 -8.49 -20.64 7.33
C GLU A 88 -6.94 -20.73 7.33
N GLU A 89 -6.25 -20.15 6.34
CA GLU A 89 -4.78 -20.20 6.17
C GLU A 89 -3.97 -19.27 7.10
N GLY A 90 -4.38 -19.16 8.36
CA GLY A 90 -3.54 -18.61 9.44
C GLY A 90 -2.60 -19.62 10.10
N ASP A 91 -2.76 -20.94 9.89
CA ASP A 91 -2.09 -21.95 10.73
C ASP A 91 -1.75 -23.32 10.09
N PHE A 92 -1.51 -23.43 8.78
CA PHE A 92 -1.04 -24.72 8.22
C PHE A 92 0.10 -24.61 7.22
N GLY A 93 1.32 -24.59 7.76
CA GLY A 93 2.49 -25.09 7.05
C GLY A 93 2.33 -26.59 6.75
N GLN A 94 2.34 -26.93 5.46
CA GLN A 94 2.43 -28.26 4.86
C GLN A 94 1.13 -28.99 4.51
N THR A 95 1.15 -29.51 3.28
CA THR A 95 0.22 -30.43 2.59
C THR A 95 -1.03 -29.80 2.01
N GLY A 96 -0.85 -29.23 0.81
CA GLY A 96 -1.91 -28.99 -0.16
C GLY A 96 -2.75 -30.25 -0.37
N MET A 97 -3.94 -30.23 0.23
CA MET A 97 -5.22 -30.80 -0.18
C MET A 97 -6.13 -30.68 1.04
N VAL A 98 -7.12 -29.79 0.98
CA VAL A 98 -8.27 -29.88 1.88
C VAL A 98 -8.84 -31.30 1.81
N GLY A 99 -9.13 -31.89 2.98
CA GLY A 99 -9.82 -33.18 3.09
C GLY A 99 -11.21 -33.19 2.45
N ALA A 100 -11.70 -32.05 1.98
CA ALA A 100 -12.94 -31.87 1.24
C ALA A 100 -12.67 -31.78 -0.28
N GLY A 101 -12.29 -32.90 -0.90
CA GLY A 101 -12.19 -32.98 -2.36
C GLY A 101 -13.43 -32.42 -3.05
N SER A 102 -13.26 -31.45 -3.95
CA SER A 102 -14.30 -30.81 -4.77
C SER A 102 -15.49 -30.11 -4.08
N GLY A 103 -15.72 -30.32 -2.78
CA GLY A 103 -16.90 -29.83 -2.05
C GLY A 103 -18.22 -30.37 -2.62
N ASP A 104 -19.12 -30.84 -1.76
CA ASP A 104 -20.53 -30.98 -2.18
C ASP A 104 -21.03 -29.60 -2.64
N LEU A 105 -21.83 -29.53 -3.70
CA LEU A 105 -22.18 -28.32 -4.50
C LEU A 105 -23.04 -27.27 -3.75
N GLY A 106 -22.90 -27.19 -2.43
CA GLY A 106 -23.94 -26.73 -1.54
C GLY A 106 -25.11 -27.72 -1.49
N LYS A 107 -26.07 -27.42 -0.62
CA LYS A 107 -27.28 -28.23 -0.39
C LYS A 107 -28.17 -28.40 -1.65
N TYR A 108 -27.98 -27.57 -2.68
CA TYR A 108 -28.87 -27.49 -3.84
C TYR A 108 -28.14 -27.76 -5.16
N LYS A 109 -28.65 -28.73 -5.94
CA LYS A 109 -28.06 -29.14 -7.23
C LYS A 109 -28.19 -28.10 -8.35
N THR A 110 -29.11 -27.14 -8.24
CA THR A 110 -29.33 -26.10 -9.26
C THR A 110 -29.56 -24.74 -8.62
N GLN A 111 -29.36 -23.68 -9.40
CA GLN A 111 -29.67 -22.31 -8.99
C GLN A 111 -31.16 -22.15 -8.67
N GLU A 112 -32.06 -22.69 -9.50
CA GLU A 112 -33.51 -22.58 -9.31
C GLU A 112 -33.95 -23.27 -8.03
N ALA A 113 -33.32 -24.41 -7.69
CA ALA A 113 -33.59 -25.10 -6.44
C ALA A 113 -33.17 -24.28 -5.22
N ALA A 114 -31.98 -23.67 -5.25
CA ALA A 114 -31.49 -22.78 -4.20
C ALA A 114 -32.38 -21.53 -4.06
N GLN A 115 -32.67 -20.85 -5.17
CA GLN A 115 -33.54 -19.67 -5.18
C GLN A 115 -34.95 -19.97 -4.68
N LYS A 116 -35.52 -21.11 -5.09
CA LYS A 116 -36.83 -21.55 -4.63
C LYS A 116 -36.80 -21.81 -3.12
N ALA A 117 -35.79 -22.53 -2.64
CA ALA A 117 -35.67 -22.82 -1.22
C ALA A 117 -35.47 -21.55 -0.38
N GLY A 118 -34.68 -20.58 -0.85
CA GLY A 118 -34.51 -19.27 -0.20
C GLY A 118 -35.83 -18.49 -0.12
N LYS A 119 -36.57 -18.39 -1.24
CA LYS A 119 -37.90 -17.77 -1.27
C LYS A 119 -38.88 -18.45 -0.33
N ASP A 120 -38.93 -19.78 -0.34
CA ASP A 120 -39.84 -20.56 0.49
C ASP A 120 -39.51 -20.38 1.99
N ALA A 121 -38.23 -20.31 2.36
CA ALA A 121 -37.78 -20.06 3.72
C ALA A 121 -38.16 -18.65 4.21
N ALA A 122 -37.82 -17.62 3.42
CA ALA A 122 -38.19 -16.23 3.70
C ALA A 122 -39.70 -16.04 3.82
N LYS A 123 -40.47 -16.68 2.94
CA LYS A 123 -41.94 -16.63 2.98
C LYS A 123 -42.51 -17.25 4.24
N LYS A 124 -42.05 -18.45 4.64
CA LYS A 124 -42.47 -19.07 5.90
C LYS A 124 -42.19 -18.18 7.11
N TYR A 125 -41.03 -17.52 7.14
CA TYR A 125 -40.72 -16.58 8.21
C TYR A 125 -41.65 -15.36 8.20
N LYS A 126 -41.91 -14.78 7.02
CA LYS A 126 -42.80 -13.64 6.83
C LYS A 126 -44.25 -13.95 7.20
N ASP A 127 -44.71 -15.16 6.90
CA ASP A 127 -46.06 -15.64 7.20
C ASP A 127 -46.21 -16.09 8.67
N GLY A 128 -45.10 -16.17 9.42
CA GLY A 128 -45.07 -16.58 10.83
C GLY A 128 -45.09 -18.11 11.04
N ASP A 129 -44.89 -18.88 9.98
CA ASP A 129 -44.85 -20.35 10.01
C ASP A 129 -43.57 -20.89 10.69
N ILE A 130 -42.51 -20.09 10.72
CA ILE A 130 -41.26 -20.37 11.44
C ILE A 130 -40.84 -19.19 12.29
N THR A 131 -40.17 -19.47 13.41
CA THR A 131 -39.63 -18.46 14.31
C THR A 131 -38.39 -17.78 13.73
N MET A 132 -37.99 -16.64 14.30
CA MET A 132 -36.71 -16.00 13.98
C MET A 132 -35.54 -16.96 14.14
N GLN A 133 -35.48 -17.68 15.26
CA GLN A 133 -34.40 -18.63 15.54
C GLN A 133 -34.33 -19.75 14.49
N GLN A 134 -35.48 -20.30 14.11
CA GLN A 134 -35.55 -21.31 13.04
C GLN A 134 -35.10 -20.75 11.68
N TYR A 135 -35.39 -19.48 11.41
CA TYR A 135 -34.96 -18.84 10.17
C TYR A 135 -33.46 -18.50 10.17
N LEU A 136 -32.89 -18.05 11.28
CA LEU A 136 -31.45 -17.87 11.44
C LEU A 136 -30.69 -19.20 11.33
N GLN A 137 -31.25 -20.32 11.82
CA GLN A 137 -30.70 -21.66 11.56
C GLN A 137 -30.72 -22.02 10.07
N LEU A 138 -31.76 -21.62 9.33
CA LEU A 138 -31.80 -21.80 7.88
C LEU A 138 -30.79 -20.88 7.17
N MET A 139 -30.54 -19.67 7.68
CA MET A 139 -29.49 -18.79 7.16
C MET A 139 -28.13 -19.45 7.34
N GLN A 140 -27.77 -19.88 8.55
CA GLN A 140 -26.49 -20.55 8.85
C GLN A 140 -26.28 -21.78 7.96
N GLN A 141 -27.30 -22.63 7.80
CA GLN A 141 -27.20 -23.83 6.95
C GLN A 141 -26.97 -23.55 5.46
N ASN A 142 -27.16 -22.31 5.01
CA ASN A 142 -27.06 -21.92 3.61
C ASN A 142 -26.27 -20.61 3.44
N GLU A 143 -25.41 -20.24 4.40
CA GLU A 143 -24.73 -18.94 4.43
C GLU A 143 -23.70 -18.76 3.31
N ASP A 144 -23.26 -19.87 2.72
CA ASP A 144 -22.33 -19.91 1.58
C ASP A 144 -23.02 -20.05 0.21
N ASP A 145 -24.35 -20.15 0.15
CA ASP A 145 -25.10 -20.25 -1.10
C ASP A 145 -25.65 -18.86 -1.54
N PRO A 146 -24.97 -18.17 -2.48
CA PRO A 146 -25.37 -16.82 -2.89
C PRO A 146 -26.75 -16.78 -3.57
N ASP A 147 -27.19 -17.85 -4.21
CA ASP A 147 -28.49 -17.90 -4.88
C ASP A 147 -29.63 -18.07 -3.86
N PHE A 148 -29.43 -18.91 -2.84
CA PHE A 148 -30.36 -19.02 -1.72
C PHE A 148 -30.44 -17.69 -0.97
N ALA A 149 -29.29 -17.12 -0.57
CA ALA A 149 -29.23 -15.89 0.21
C ALA A 149 -29.87 -14.72 -0.53
N ALA A 150 -29.52 -14.50 -1.80
CA ALA A 150 -30.10 -13.45 -2.61
C ALA A 150 -31.62 -13.59 -2.76
N ALA A 151 -32.11 -14.80 -3.05
CA ALA A 151 -33.54 -15.03 -3.22
C ALA A 151 -34.32 -14.86 -1.91
N SER A 152 -33.75 -15.28 -0.79
CA SER A 152 -34.32 -15.15 0.56
C SER A 152 -34.40 -13.67 0.97
N CYS A 153 -33.30 -12.93 0.85
CA CYS A 153 -33.23 -11.50 1.15
C CYS A 153 -34.16 -10.68 0.26
N LYS A 154 -34.26 -11.02 -1.03
CA LYS A 154 -35.19 -10.38 -1.97
C LYS A 154 -36.66 -10.52 -1.57
N GLU A 155 -37.05 -11.70 -1.08
CA GLU A 155 -38.44 -11.96 -0.65
C GLU A 155 -38.80 -11.20 0.64
N LEU A 156 -37.84 -11.03 1.55
CA LEU A 156 -38.02 -10.23 2.77
C LEU A 156 -38.02 -8.72 2.50
N GLY A 157 -37.09 -8.26 1.67
CA GLY A 157 -36.81 -6.86 1.45
C GLY A 157 -35.97 -6.22 2.57
N GLN A 158 -35.25 -5.16 2.23
CA GLN A 158 -34.31 -4.45 3.12
C GLN A 158 -34.95 -3.94 4.42
N ALA A 159 -36.15 -3.35 4.34
CA ALA A 159 -36.84 -2.86 5.54
C ALA A 159 -37.11 -3.98 6.57
N ARG A 160 -37.41 -5.20 6.10
CA ARG A 160 -37.60 -6.34 6.99
C ARG A 160 -36.27 -6.84 7.53
N LEU A 161 -35.24 -6.93 6.69
CA LEU A 161 -33.89 -7.31 7.13
C LEU A 161 -33.34 -6.34 8.19
N ALA A 162 -33.52 -5.03 8.01
CA ALA A 162 -33.15 -4.02 8.99
C ALA A 162 -33.91 -4.19 10.32
N GLN A 163 -35.19 -4.57 10.29
CA GLN A 163 -35.94 -4.93 11.51
C GLN A 163 -35.40 -6.19 12.17
N MET A 164 -34.82 -7.12 11.41
CA MET A 164 -34.28 -8.37 11.94
C MET A 164 -32.91 -8.19 12.60
N ALA A 165 -32.07 -7.29 12.09
CA ALA A 165 -30.68 -7.13 12.52
C ALA A 165 -30.51 -6.99 14.05
N PRO A 166 -31.30 -6.16 14.78
CA PRO A 166 -31.18 -6.05 16.24
C PRO A 166 -31.56 -7.32 17.01
N TYR A 167 -32.34 -8.21 16.40
CA TYR A 167 -32.81 -9.47 17.00
C TYR A 167 -31.98 -10.67 16.59
N SER A 168 -30.96 -10.50 15.75
CA SER A 168 -30.07 -11.59 15.33
C SER A 168 -29.36 -12.26 16.51
N SER A 169 -29.08 -11.49 17.58
CA SER A 169 -28.56 -11.98 18.86
C SER A 169 -29.45 -13.00 19.57
N GLN A 170 -30.73 -13.13 19.18
CA GLN A 170 -31.63 -14.15 19.73
C GLN A 170 -31.38 -15.54 19.15
N PHE A 171 -30.47 -15.67 18.16
CA PHE A 171 -30.07 -16.97 17.62
C PHE A 171 -29.52 -17.90 18.70
N ASP A 172 -28.58 -17.35 19.47
CA ASP A 172 -27.92 -17.98 20.60
C ASP A 172 -27.79 -16.94 21.71
N SER A 173 -28.60 -17.07 22.76
CA SER A 173 -28.59 -16.12 23.88
C SER A 173 -27.29 -16.16 24.68
N ASP A 174 -26.57 -17.28 24.60
CA ASP A 174 -25.32 -17.50 25.32
C ASP A 174 -24.13 -16.98 24.48
N ASN A 175 -24.30 -16.87 23.16
CA ASN A 175 -23.36 -16.27 22.22
C ASN A 175 -24.05 -15.30 21.24
N PRO A 176 -24.42 -14.08 21.68
CA PRO A 176 -25.16 -13.13 20.86
C PRO A 176 -24.43 -12.71 19.58
N ASP A 177 -23.10 -12.84 19.54
CA ASP A 177 -22.27 -12.47 18.39
C ASP A 177 -22.36 -13.53 17.28
N ALA A 178 -22.54 -14.81 17.63
CA ALA A 178 -22.76 -15.87 16.63
C ALA A 178 -23.98 -15.59 15.75
N GLY A 179 -25.07 -15.10 16.35
CA GLY A 179 -26.28 -14.73 15.61
C GLY A 179 -26.07 -13.54 14.67
N ARG A 180 -25.30 -12.54 15.10
CA ARG A 180 -24.94 -11.38 14.27
C ARG A 180 -24.05 -11.79 13.11
N SER A 181 -23.04 -12.63 13.35
CA SER A 181 -22.13 -13.12 12.31
C SER A 181 -22.84 -13.96 11.26
N VAL A 182 -23.76 -14.86 11.66
CA VAL A 182 -24.61 -15.59 10.70
C VAL A 182 -25.44 -14.63 9.85
N PHE A 183 -26.08 -13.63 10.49
CA PHE A 183 -26.90 -12.67 9.76
C PHE A 183 -26.07 -11.81 8.81
N ALA A 184 -24.93 -11.29 9.25
CA ALA A 184 -24.01 -10.48 8.46
C ALA A 184 -23.43 -11.29 7.29
N THR A 185 -23.00 -12.53 7.52
CA THR A 185 -22.48 -13.43 6.49
C THR A 185 -23.55 -13.70 5.43
N PHE A 186 -24.79 -13.96 5.85
CA PHE A 186 -25.90 -14.15 4.95
C PHE A 186 -26.21 -12.91 4.11
N VAL A 187 -26.16 -11.72 4.72
CA VAL A 187 -26.33 -10.44 4.00
C VAL A 187 -25.19 -10.25 2.99
N ALA A 188 -23.93 -10.39 3.39
CA ALA A 188 -22.78 -10.27 2.49
C ALA A 188 -22.84 -11.28 1.32
N THR A 189 -23.17 -12.54 1.60
CA THR A 189 -23.34 -13.58 0.57
C THR A 189 -24.50 -13.26 -0.38
N SER A 190 -25.59 -12.67 0.11
CA SER A 190 -26.68 -12.21 -0.76
C SER A 190 -26.22 -11.10 -1.72
N MET A 191 -25.31 -10.21 -1.31
CA MET A 191 -24.74 -9.16 -2.17
C MET A 191 -23.88 -9.77 -3.28
N ARG A 192 -23.09 -10.81 -2.98
CA ARG A 192 -22.38 -11.62 -4.00
C ARG A 192 -23.34 -12.30 -4.98
N GLY A 193 -24.53 -12.67 -4.50
CA GLY A 193 -25.66 -13.14 -5.32
C GLY A 193 -26.37 -12.06 -6.13
N GLY A 194 -25.91 -10.81 -6.07
CA GLY A 194 -26.43 -9.67 -6.84
C GLY A 194 -27.50 -8.84 -6.13
N MET A 195 -27.75 -9.05 -4.84
CA MET A 195 -28.56 -8.13 -4.05
C MET A 195 -27.84 -6.81 -3.84
N GLN A 196 -28.59 -5.72 -3.83
CA GLN A 196 -28.11 -4.39 -3.48
C GLN A 196 -28.98 -3.86 -2.34
N TYR A 197 -28.35 -3.26 -1.35
CA TYR A 197 -29.03 -2.65 -0.21
C TYR A 197 -28.80 -1.15 -0.29
N LYS A 198 -29.66 -0.46 -1.02
CA LYS A 198 -29.48 0.96 -1.32
C LYS A 198 -30.37 1.82 -0.44
N ASP A 199 -29.89 3.01 -0.09
CA ASP A 199 -30.66 4.05 0.56
C ASP A 199 -31.57 4.79 -0.43
N SER A 200 -32.21 5.89 0.00
CA SER A 200 -33.05 6.71 -0.88
C SER A 200 -32.26 7.51 -1.93
N ALA A 201 -30.95 7.69 -1.74
CA ALA A 201 -30.06 8.40 -2.66
C ALA A 201 -29.38 7.46 -3.67
N GLY A 202 -29.48 6.14 -3.48
CA GLY A 202 -28.89 5.13 -4.34
C GLY A 202 -27.50 4.66 -3.90
N HIS A 203 -27.02 5.11 -2.74
CA HIS A 203 -25.79 4.64 -2.10
C HIS A 203 -26.05 3.37 -1.28
N ASP A 204 -25.02 2.58 -0.98
CA ASP A 204 -25.19 1.46 -0.05
C ASP A 204 -25.68 1.96 1.31
N ASP A 205 -26.73 1.34 1.86
CA ASP A 205 -27.41 1.85 3.05
C ASP A 205 -26.53 1.71 4.29
N ILE A 206 -25.79 2.78 4.61
CA ILE A 206 -24.87 2.84 5.74
C ILE A 206 -25.56 2.53 7.07
N SER A 207 -26.82 2.93 7.24
CA SER A 207 -27.56 2.69 8.49
C SER A 207 -27.90 1.21 8.67
N PHE A 208 -28.09 0.47 7.57
CA PHE A 208 -28.33 -0.96 7.61
C PHE A 208 -27.04 -1.78 7.63
N LEU A 209 -26.04 -1.41 6.82
CA LEU A 209 -24.88 -2.24 6.56
C LEU A 209 -23.74 -2.04 7.57
N ALA A 210 -23.49 -0.81 8.04
CA ALA A 210 -22.35 -0.54 8.92
C ALA A 210 -22.33 -1.41 10.21
N PRO A 211 -23.46 -1.67 10.88
CA PRO A 211 -23.48 -2.59 12.03
C PRO A 211 -23.13 -4.05 11.72
N LEU A 212 -23.00 -4.41 10.44
CA LEU A 212 -22.77 -5.77 9.98
C LEU A 212 -21.36 -5.97 9.41
N VAL A 213 -20.68 -4.90 8.97
CA VAL A 213 -19.43 -5.04 8.19
C VAL A 213 -18.26 -5.63 8.96
N THR A 214 -18.26 -5.55 10.30
CA THR A 214 -17.24 -6.18 11.15
C THR A 214 -17.50 -7.66 11.42
N GLU A 215 -18.69 -8.16 11.08
CA GLU A 215 -19.16 -9.50 11.42
C GLU A 215 -19.03 -10.50 10.26
N ALA A 216 -18.71 -10.00 9.05
CA ALA A 216 -18.56 -10.79 7.83
C ALA A 216 -17.70 -10.06 6.78
N ASN A 217 -17.21 -10.81 5.79
CA ASN A 217 -16.46 -10.22 4.67
C ASN A 217 -17.47 -9.67 3.65
N PHE A 218 -17.60 -8.35 3.54
CA PHE A 218 -18.46 -7.72 2.54
C PHE A 218 -17.74 -7.59 1.17
N PRO A 219 -18.48 -7.43 0.06
CA PRO A 219 -17.84 -7.10 -1.22
C PRO A 219 -17.04 -5.79 -1.14
N ALA A 220 -15.84 -5.77 -1.71
CA ALA A 220 -14.93 -4.63 -1.65
C ALA A 220 -15.56 -3.33 -2.18
N ASP A 221 -16.38 -3.40 -3.24
CA ASP A 221 -17.09 -2.24 -3.79
C ASP A 221 -18.10 -1.63 -2.80
N VAL A 222 -18.69 -2.46 -1.95
CA VAL A 222 -19.58 -2.03 -0.87
C VAL A 222 -18.79 -1.36 0.25
N LEU A 223 -17.66 -1.96 0.66
CA LEU A 223 -16.80 -1.37 1.69
C LEU A 223 -16.24 -0.01 1.24
N THR A 224 -15.82 0.12 -0.03
CA THR A 224 -15.35 1.38 -0.60
C THR A 224 -16.47 2.44 -0.66
N ASP A 225 -17.71 2.09 -1.04
CA ASP A 225 -18.84 3.03 -1.03
C ASP A 225 -19.19 3.47 0.40
N LEU A 226 -19.22 2.54 1.36
CA LEU A 226 -19.45 2.84 2.77
C LEU A 226 -18.34 3.72 3.36
N GLY A 227 -17.07 3.45 3.03
CA GLY A 227 -15.94 4.28 3.43
C GLY A 227 -16.06 5.70 2.87
N THR A 228 -16.44 5.85 1.59
CA THR A 228 -16.67 7.15 0.97
C THR A 228 -17.81 7.91 1.67
N GLN A 229 -18.89 7.22 2.04
CA GLN A 229 -19.97 7.81 2.82
C GLN A 229 -19.53 8.18 4.24
N ALA A 230 -18.61 7.42 4.86
CA ALA A 230 -18.09 7.71 6.20
C ALA A 230 -17.21 8.97 6.24
N LEU A 231 -16.68 9.43 5.09
CA LEU A 231 -16.05 10.75 4.93
C LEU A 231 -17.06 11.91 4.91
N ALA A 232 -18.36 11.63 4.69
CA ALA A 232 -19.37 12.67 4.56
C ALA A 232 -19.79 13.23 5.94
N PRO A 233 -19.99 14.55 6.06
CA PRO A 233 -20.42 15.15 7.32
C PRO A 233 -21.71 14.55 7.88
N GLY A 234 -21.68 14.17 9.16
CA GLY A 234 -22.83 13.62 9.89
C GLY A 234 -22.89 12.08 9.98
N ASN A 235 -21.98 11.34 9.35
CA ASN A 235 -21.96 9.88 9.36
C ASN A 235 -21.03 9.25 10.43
N ALA A 236 -20.55 10.04 11.39
CA ALA A 236 -19.57 9.62 12.40
C ALA A 236 -20.04 8.48 13.33
N SER A 237 -21.34 8.24 13.46
CA SER A 237 -21.88 7.26 14.41
C SER A 237 -21.63 5.80 14.02
N SER A 238 -21.17 5.55 12.79
CA SER A 238 -20.93 4.20 12.26
C SER A 238 -19.60 4.08 11.52
N SER A 239 -18.78 5.13 11.54
CA SER A 239 -17.52 5.18 10.82
C SER A 239 -16.47 4.25 11.44
N ASP A 240 -16.49 4.01 12.74
CA ASP A 240 -15.54 3.11 13.43
C ASP A 240 -15.61 1.67 12.89
N GLN A 241 -16.82 1.14 12.73
CA GLN A 241 -17.06 -0.20 12.18
C GLN A 241 -16.65 -0.29 10.72
N ILE A 242 -16.91 0.78 9.95
CA ILE A 242 -16.55 0.87 8.53
C ILE A 242 -15.03 0.90 8.38
N TRP A 243 -14.32 1.73 9.15
CA TRP A 243 -12.86 1.81 9.10
C TRP A 243 -12.20 0.49 9.47
N LYS A 244 -12.66 -0.17 10.53
CA LYS A 244 -12.16 -1.52 10.90
C LYS A 244 -12.38 -2.54 9.79
N ALA A 245 -13.58 -2.57 9.22
CA ALA A 245 -13.89 -3.51 8.15
C ALA A 245 -13.10 -3.22 6.86
N LEU A 246 -12.88 -1.95 6.55
CA LEU A 246 -12.12 -1.51 5.39
C LEU A 246 -10.62 -1.81 5.56
N ALA A 247 -10.05 -1.53 6.73
CA ALA A 247 -8.65 -1.87 7.06
C ALA A 247 -8.39 -3.38 7.02
N ALA A 248 -9.38 -4.19 7.39
CA ALA A 248 -9.30 -5.65 7.31
C ALA A 248 -9.41 -6.22 5.88
N ASP A 249 -9.73 -5.40 4.88
CA ASP A 249 -9.80 -5.78 3.47
C ASP A 249 -8.83 -4.90 2.63
N PRO A 250 -7.56 -5.31 2.49
CA PRO A 250 -6.54 -4.53 1.78
C PRO A 250 -6.94 -4.14 0.36
N LYS A 251 -7.72 -4.98 -0.33
CA LYS A 251 -8.23 -4.67 -1.66
C LYS A 251 -9.21 -3.50 -1.63
N ALA A 252 -10.16 -3.54 -0.70
CA ALA A 252 -11.13 -2.46 -0.51
C ALA A 252 -10.45 -1.17 -0.02
N ALA A 253 -9.50 -1.27 0.92
CA ALA A 253 -8.71 -0.15 1.42
C ALA A 253 -7.88 0.50 0.29
N THR A 254 -7.15 -0.30 -0.50
CA THR A 254 -6.34 0.20 -1.64
C THR A 254 -7.22 0.95 -2.65
N GLN A 255 -8.39 0.40 -3.00
CA GLN A 255 -9.33 1.06 -3.90
C GLN A 255 -9.93 2.33 -3.29
N PHE A 256 -10.30 2.28 -2.00
CA PHE A 256 -10.84 3.44 -1.28
C PHE A 256 -9.83 4.59 -1.23
N VAL A 257 -8.59 4.30 -0.84
CA VAL A 257 -7.52 5.30 -0.79
C VAL A 257 -7.30 5.89 -2.17
N HIS A 258 -7.24 5.06 -3.20
CA HIS A 258 -7.07 5.51 -4.58
C HIS A 258 -8.17 6.46 -5.05
N ASP A 259 -9.44 6.08 -4.82
CA ASP A 259 -10.60 6.84 -5.28
C ASP A 259 -10.77 8.17 -4.50
N ASN A 260 -10.28 8.22 -3.26
CA ASN A 260 -10.44 9.36 -2.36
C ASN A 260 -9.14 10.13 -2.11
N ILE A 261 -8.04 9.79 -2.78
CA ILE A 261 -6.70 10.34 -2.50
C ILE A 261 -6.64 11.87 -2.52
N GLY A 262 -7.45 12.52 -3.36
CA GLY A 262 -7.51 13.97 -3.46
C GLY A 262 -8.19 14.67 -2.28
N VAL A 263 -8.93 13.94 -1.44
CA VAL A 263 -9.59 14.48 -0.24
C VAL A 263 -9.01 13.95 1.06
N LEU A 264 -8.37 12.77 1.06
CA LEU A 264 -7.84 12.14 2.28
C LEU A 264 -6.90 13.02 3.10
N PRO A 265 -5.96 13.81 2.51
CA PRO A 265 -5.09 14.66 3.31
C PRO A 265 -5.85 15.67 4.17
N THR A 266 -7.04 16.11 3.73
CA THR A 266 -7.89 16.99 4.56
C THR A 266 -8.36 16.28 5.83
N PHE A 267 -8.61 14.96 5.78
CA PHE A 267 -9.01 14.14 6.93
C PHE A 267 -7.82 13.68 7.78
N MET A 268 -6.64 13.56 7.18
CA MET A 268 -5.43 13.13 7.90
C MET A 268 -4.89 14.21 8.84
N LYS A 269 -5.20 15.50 8.60
CA LYS A 269 -4.71 16.63 9.40
C LYS A 269 -5.16 16.61 10.86
N SER A 270 -4.20 16.78 11.77
CA SER A 270 -4.43 16.86 13.23
C SER A 270 -5.25 18.08 13.66
N ASP A 271 -5.18 19.19 12.93
CA ASP A 271 -5.91 20.43 13.23
C ASP A 271 -7.30 20.50 12.57
N SER A 272 -7.70 19.43 11.87
CA SER A 272 -8.88 19.49 11.03
C SER A 272 -10.16 19.58 11.87
N ASN A 273 -10.86 20.70 11.76
CA ASN A 273 -12.22 20.87 12.33
C ASN A 273 -13.29 20.08 11.54
N ASN A 274 -12.89 18.99 10.89
CA ASN A 274 -13.72 18.32 9.90
C ASN A 274 -14.91 17.67 10.57
N ARG A 275 -16.06 18.32 10.41
CA ARG A 275 -17.40 17.78 10.67
C ARG A 275 -17.71 16.53 9.83
N GLY A 276 -16.77 16.07 8.99
CA GLY A 276 -16.77 14.94 8.06
C GLY A 276 -16.65 13.55 8.70
N GLY A 277 -16.50 13.44 10.02
CA GLY A 277 -16.68 12.16 10.73
C GLY A 277 -15.41 11.43 11.17
N LEU A 278 -14.22 11.93 10.85
CA LEU A 278 -13.03 11.49 11.58
C LEU A 278 -12.98 12.22 12.93
N LEU A 279 -13.56 11.57 13.94
CA LEU A 279 -13.35 11.93 15.33
C LEU A 279 -11.97 11.42 15.74
N ASP A 280 -11.27 12.09 16.66
CA ASP A 280 -9.97 11.61 17.19
C ASP A 280 -10.04 10.14 17.64
N ALA A 281 -11.17 9.73 18.20
CA ALA A 281 -11.42 8.34 18.61
C ALA A 281 -11.36 7.31 17.46
N ASN A 282 -11.47 7.76 16.22
CA ASN A 282 -11.43 6.96 15.00
C ASN A 282 -10.12 7.12 14.22
N ALA A 283 -9.21 8.03 14.64
CA ALA A 283 -7.96 8.30 13.93
C ALA A 283 -7.13 7.03 13.73
N LYS A 284 -7.02 6.20 14.77
CA LYS A 284 -6.36 4.90 14.71
C LYS A 284 -6.96 3.94 13.69
N ASP A 285 -8.29 3.78 13.67
CA ASP A 285 -8.94 2.86 12.74
C ASP A 285 -8.83 3.37 11.29
N PHE A 286 -8.85 4.68 11.09
CA PHE A 286 -8.64 5.32 9.79
C PHE A 286 -7.19 5.22 9.32
N ALA A 287 -6.21 5.40 10.20
CA ALA A 287 -4.81 5.19 9.89
C ALA A 287 -4.58 3.76 9.37
N ALA A 288 -5.19 2.75 10.02
CA ALA A 288 -5.13 1.37 9.54
C ALA A 288 -5.74 1.16 8.13
N VAL A 289 -6.72 1.99 7.73
CA VAL A 289 -7.23 1.99 6.34
C VAL A 289 -6.20 2.57 5.38
N VAL A 290 -5.53 3.65 5.77
CA VAL A 290 -4.48 4.28 4.96
C VAL A 290 -3.35 3.27 4.75
N GLU A 291 -2.86 2.66 5.83
CA GLU A 291 -1.81 1.64 5.81
C GLU A 291 -2.17 0.47 4.89
N ALA A 292 -3.36 -0.12 5.07
CA ALA A 292 -3.83 -1.21 4.21
C ALA A 292 -4.07 -0.80 2.74
N GLY A 293 -4.14 0.50 2.46
CA GLY A 293 -4.33 1.05 1.13
C GLY A 293 -3.06 1.57 0.45
N THR A 294 -1.97 1.77 1.19
CA THR A 294 -0.66 2.21 0.71
C THR A 294 0.36 1.08 0.71
N ILE A 295 0.23 0.13 1.64
CA ILE A 295 1.00 -1.10 1.73
C ILE A 295 0.15 -2.28 1.19
N PRO A 296 0.55 -2.94 0.10
CA PRO A 296 -0.27 -3.95 -0.52
C PRO A 296 -0.35 -5.23 0.34
N GLY A 297 -1.55 -5.54 0.82
CA GLY A 297 -1.89 -6.82 1.44
C GLY A 297 -2.43 -7.87 0.45
N PRO A 298 -2.84 -9.05 0.95
CA PRO A 298 -3.43 -10.11 0.11
C PRO A 298 -4.61 -9.62 -0.74
N GLY A 299 -4.54 -9.87 -2.05
CA GLY A 299 -5.59 -9.48 -3.01
C GLY A 299 -5.62 -7.99 -3.39
N ALA A 300 -4.80 -7.14 -2.78
CA ALA A 300 -4.63 -5.75 -3.17
C ALA A 300 -3.82 -5.62 -4.47
N ASN A 301 -4.03 -4.53 -5.20
CA ASN A 301 -3.24 -4.21 -6.39
C ASN A 301 -1.98 -3.43 -5.99
N ALA A 302 -0.83 -4.10 -5.96
CA ALA A 302 0.46 -3.50 -5.60
C ALA A 302 0.80 -2.22 -6.39
N ASN A 303 0.46 -2.16 -7.68
CA ASN A 303 0.70 -0.95 -8.48
C ASN A 303 -0.18 0.22 -8.02
N MET A 304 -1.39 -0.06 -7.54
CA MET A 304 -2.30 0.96 -7.04
C MET A 304 -1.90 1.42 -5.64
N ALA A 305 -1.45 0.50 -4.78
CA ALA A 305 -0.91 0.83 -3.46
C ALA A 305 0.31 1.76 -3.58
N ALA A 306 1.27 1.42 -4.45
CA ALA A 306 2.42 2.29 -4.73
C ALA A 306 2.03 3.65 -5.35
N ASP A 307 1.02 3.70 -6.22
CA ASP A 307 0.47 4.96 -6.75
C ASP A 307 -0.20 5.80 -5.65
N ASN A 308 -0.86 5.17 -4.68
CA ASN A 308 -1.41 5.84 -3.50
C ASN A 308 -0.30 6.45 -2.65
N THR A 309 0.73 5.67 -2.29
CA THR A 309 1.90 6.15 -1.54
C THR A 309 2.61 7.28 -2.28
N THR A 310 2.84 7.14 -3.59
CA THR A 310 3.42 8.19 -4.46
C THR A 310 2.68 9.52 -4.31
N LYS A 311 1.35 9.50 -4.31
CA LYS A 311 0.53 10.71 -4.19
C LYS A 311 0.57 11.30 -2.79
N LEU A 312 0.66 10.48 -1.73
CA LEU A 312 0.82 10.97 -0.36
C LEU A 312 2.19 11.60 -0.15
N VAL A 313 3.27 10.94 -0.62
CA VAL A 313 4.63 11.48 -0.58
C VAL A 313 4.69 12.84 -1.26
N GLN A 314 4.18 12.94 -2.49
CA GLN A 314 4.11 14.21 -3.22
C GLN A 314 3.21 15.25 -2.54
N TYR A 315 2.15 14.84 -1.85
CA TYR A 315 1.29 15.77 -1.14
C TYR A 315 2.06 16.44 -0.01
N TYR A 316 2.60 15.66 0.93
CA TYR A 316 3.27 16.19 2.12
C TYR A 316 4.60 16.86 1.82
N ALA A 317 5.29 16.45 0.75
CA ALA A 317 6.42 17.19 0.20
C ALA A 317 6.09 18.66 -0.16
N ASN A 318 4.86 18.92 -0.59
CA ASN A 318 4.42 20.23 -1.07
C ASN A 318 3.55 21.00 -0.04
N HIS A 319 3.30 20.42 1.13
CA HIS A 319 2.42 20.98 2.18
C HIS A 319 3.06 20.79 3.57
N GLN A 320 4.33 21.18 3.73
CA GLN A 320 5.11 21.00 4.96
C GLN A 320 4.52 21.73 6.19
N GLU A 321 3.62 22.68 5.97
CA GLU A 321 2.88 23.37 7.04
C GLU A 321 1.67 22.58 7.59
N GLU A 322 1.32 21.46 6.96
CA GLU A 322 0.16 20.65 7.29
C GLU A 322 0.60 19.36 7.96
N HIS A 323 0.25 19.18 9.24
CA HIS A 323 0.61 17.99 10.01
C HIS A 323 -0.56 17.01 10.13
N ALA A 324 -0.28 15.74 9.91
CA ALA A 324 -1.19 14.62 10.05
C ALA A 324 -1.46 14.31 11.53
N HIS A 325 -2.37 13.38 11.78
CA HIS A 325 -2.55 12.78 13.11
C HIS A 325 -1.36 11.85 13.40
N PRO A 326 -0.91 11.72 14.67
CA PRO A 326 0.20 10.84 15.04
C PRO A 326 0.02 9.39 14.56
N GLU A 327 -1.21 8.86 14.58
CA GLU A 327 -1.47 7.53 14.06
C GLU A 327 -1.22 7.40 12.55
N VAL A 328 -1.40 8.48 11.77
CA VAL A 328 -1.12 8.53 10.33
C VAL A 328 0.36 8.80 10.07
N GLU A 329 1.02 9.62 10.88
CA GLU A 329 2.48 9.85 10.83
C GLU A 329 3.26 8.54 11.02
N GLN A 330 2.75 7.66 11.89
CA GLN A 330 3.24 6.29 12.03
C GLN A 330 3.04 5.45 10.75
N VAL A 331 1.89 5.56 10.09
CA VAL A 331 1.67 4.87 8.81
C VAL A 331 2.64 5.36 7.73
N PHE A 332 3.02 6.64 7.75
CA PHE A 332 4.05 7.15 6.85
C PHE A 332 5.42 6.51 7.13
N ALA A 333 5.74 6.20 8.40
CA ALA A 333 6.95 5.46 8.74
C ALA A 333 6.86 4.02 8.19
N ASP A 334 5.73 3.36 8.36
CA ASP A 334 5.51 2.01 7.85
C ASP A 334 5.60 1.97 6.30
N ASP A 335 5.10 3.00 5.62
CA ASP A 335 5.27 3.18 4.17
C ASP A 335 6.75 3.36 3.77
N ILE A 336 7.51 4.17 4.51
CA ILE A 336 8.95 4.38 4.29
C ILE A 336 9.74 3.08 4.47
N GLU A 337 9.44 2.29 5.51
CA GLU A 337 10.08 0.99 5.74
C GLU A 337 9.70 -0.01 4.65
N TYR A 338 8.43 -0.08 4.25
CA TYR A 338 7.97 -1.00 3.21
C TYR A 338 8.60 -0.69 1.84
N TYR A 339 8.64 0.59 1.47
CA TYR A 339 9.22 1.07 0.21
C TYR A 339 10.69 1.49 0.37
N TRP A 340 11.42 0.93 1.35
CA TRP A 340 12.80 1.33 1.65
C TRP A 340 13.73 1.26 0.43
N SER A 341 13.58 0.26 -0.44
CA SER A 341 14.39 0.19 -1.67
C SER A 341 14.21 1.41 -2.57
N ASP A 342 13.01 1.97 -2.58
CA ASP A 342 12.62 3.09 -3.43
C ASP A 342 13.09 4.41 -2.81
N VAL A 343 13.00 4.52 -1.47
CA VAL A 343 13.60 5.59 -0.67
C VAL A 343 15.12 5.60 -0.89
N GLN A 344 15.77 4.45 -0.71
CA GLN A 344 17.21 4.31 -0.88
C GLN A 344 17.63 4.68 -2.29
N ALA A 345 16.96 4.17 -3.32
CA ALA A 345 17.25 4.53 -4.70
C ALA A 345 17.10 6.04 -4.92
N SER A 346 16.03 6.64 -4.42
CA SER A 346 15.77 8.08 -4.63
C SER A 346 16.79 8.98 -3.91
N LEU A 347 17.19 8.62 -2.69
CA LEU A 347 18.14 9.41 -1.89
C LEU A 347 19.60 9.19 -2.33
N THR A 348 19.96 7.99 -2.78
CA THR A 348 21.37 7.62 -3.03
C THR A 348 21.74 7.46 -4.50
N ASP A 349 20.82 7.17 -5.40
CA ASP A 349 21.14 7.10 -6.83
C ASP A 349 21.27 8.51 -7.41
N PRO A 350 22.41 8.85 -8.06
CA PRO A 350 22.59 10.20 -8.61
C PRO A 350 21.77 10.49 -9.87
N ALA A 351 21.18 9.45 -10.49
CA ALA A 351 20.23 9.56 -11.59
C ALA A 351 19.16 8.47 -11.47
N PRO A 352 18.17 8.60 -10.56
CA PRO A 352 17.20 7.54 -10.30
C PRO A 352 16.50 7.14 -11.60
N ALA A 353 16.54 5.83 -11.87
CA ALA A 353 15.83 5.23 -12.99
C ALA A 353 14.39 4.96 -12.54
N PRO A 354 13.40 5.12 -13.42
CA PRO A 354 12.04 4.72 -13.10
C PRO A 354 12.01 3.25 -12.65
N LEU A 355 11.56 3.02 -11.43
CA LEU A 355 11.57 1.71 -10.80
C LEU A 355 10.52 0.78 -11.42
N GLY A 356 9.47 1.37 -12.01
CA GLY A 356 8.41 0.65 -12.72
C GLY A 356 7.15 0.44 -11.88
N PRO A 357 6.19 -0.37 -12.37
CA PRO A 357 4.95 -0.62 -11.65
C PRO A 357 5.20 -1.29 -10.28
N GLY A 358 4.51 -0.82 -9.24
CA GLY A 358 4.61 -1.38 -7.88
C GLY A 358 5.66 -0.69 -7.01
N HIS A 359 6.30 0.35 -7.53
CA HIS A 359 7.29 1.16 -6.83
C HIS A 359 6.84 2.62 -6.69
N VAL A 360 7.38 3.29 -5.68
CA VAL A 360 7.16 4.71 -5.41
C VAL A 360 8.29 5.53 -6.07
N ASP A 361 8.02 5.98 -7.29
CA ASP A 361 8.98 6.71 -8.14
C ASP A 361 8.79 8.23 -7.98
N VAL A 362 9.42 8.80 -6.95
CA VAL A 362 9.36 10.23 -6.59
C VAL A 362 10.76 10.83 -6.43
N ALA A 363 10.87 12.16 -6.39
CA ALA A 363 12.17 12.80 -6.21
C ALA A 363 12.68 12.67 -4.77
N SER A 364 14.00 12.81 -4.56
CA SER A 364 14.59 12.81 -3.20
C SER A 364 13.94 13.86 -2.30
N ALA A 365 13.70 15.07 -2.82
CA ALA A 365 13.04 16.15 -2.09
C ALA A 365 11.59 15.81 -1.69
N ASP A 366 10.91 14.95 -2.46
CA ASP A 366 9.56 14.51 -2.09
C ASP A 366 9.63 13.54 -0.91
N TRP A 367 10.58 12.60 -0.94
CA TRP A 367 10.84 11.72 0.20
C TRP A 367 11.30 12.48 1.45
N GLU A 368 12.19 13.47 1.31
CA GLU A 368 12.66 14.30 2.43
C GLU A 368 11.47 14.96 3.16
N GLY A 369 10.52 15.55 2.40
CA GLY A 369 9.31 16.13 3.00
C GLY A 369 8.36 15.11 3.63
N PHE A 370 8.29 13.88 3.09
CA PHE A 370 7.48 12.81 3.67
C PHE A 370 8.11 12.19 4.92
N ILE A 371 9.43 12.02 4.94
CA ILE A 371 10.21 11.59 6.12
C ILE A 371 10.05 12.63 7.23
N HIS A 372 10.19 13.92 6.89
CA HIS A 372 9.98 15.02 7.83
C HIS A 372 8.62 14.93 8.51
N GLU A 373 7.56 14.76 7.74
CA GLU A 373 6.20 14.65 8.25
C GLU A 373 6.02 13.40 9.12
N SER A 374 6.53 12.24 8.70
CA SER A 374 6.48 11.01 9.52
C SER A 374 7.18 11.18 10.87
N MET A 375 8.26 11.96 10.91
CA MET A 375 9.02 12.25 12.13
C MET A 375 8.34 13.25 13.07
N GLN A 376 7.18 13.81 12.73
CA GLN A 376 6.41 14.64 13.66
C GLN A 376 5.93 13.82 14.88
N ASP A 377 5.73 12.51 14.73
CA ASP A 377 5.46 11.57 15.83
C ASP A 377 6.78 11.02 16.42
N PRO A 378 6.96 11.06 17.76
CA PRO A 378 8.21 10.62 18.39
C PRO A 378 8.45 9.11 18.28
N LYS A 379 7.40 8.29 18.22
CA LYS A 379 7.54 6.83 18.08
C LYS A 379 7.98 6.50 16.65
N ALA A 380 7.31 7.04 15.65
CA ALA A 380 7.68 6.93 14.25
C ALA A 380 9.12 7.41 14.01
N THR A 381 9.52 8.54 14.62
CA THR A 381 10.90 9.02 14.54
C THR A 381 11.91 8.02 15.10
N ALA A 382 11.66 7.49 16.29
CA ALA A 382 12.59 6.55 16.93
C ALA A 382 12.72 5.25 16.12
N GLU A 383 11.62 4.77 15.52
CA GLU A 383 11.60 3.60 14.63
C GLU A 383 12.39 3.88 13.35
N LEU A 384 12.09 4.97 12.65
CA LEU A 384 12.78 5.35 11.42
C LEU A 384 14.28 5.62 11.61
N LEU A 385 14.70 6.23 12.72
CA LEU A 385 16.13 6.40 13.02
C LEU A 385 16.82 5.06 13.27
N SER A 386 16.16 4.15 14.01
CA SER A 386 16.72 2.82 14.26
C SER A 386 16.79 2.00 12.98
N TYR A 387 15.74 2.04 12.15
CA TYR A 387 15.65 1.32 10.89
C TYR A 387 16.66 1.85 9.87
N SER A 388 16.72 3.18 9.69
CA SER A 388 17.69 3.80 8.76
C SER A 388 19.13 3.51 9.16
N GLN A 389 19.46 3.49 10.47
CA GLN A 389 20.77 3.07 10.95
C GLN A 389 21.06 1.60 10.59
N GLU A 390 20.13 0.68 10.88
CA GLU A 390 20.31 -0.74 10.54
C GLU A 390 20.52 -0.94 9.04
N MET A 391 19.73 -0.26 8.20
CA MET A 391 19.86 -0.37 6.75
C MET A 391 21.14 0.30 6.23
N ALA A 392 21.59 1.39 6.84
CA ALA A 392 22.86 2.04 6.53
C ALA A 392 24.05 1.14 6.88
N ASP A 393 24.03 0.47 8.04
CA ASP A 393 25.03 -0.51 8.47
C ASP A 393 25.07 -1.71 7.51
N GLN A 394 23.89 -2.28 7.18
CA GLN A 394 23.79 -3.38 6.21
C GLN A 394 24.33 -3.00 4.83
N LEU A 395 24.07 -1.77 4.40
CA LEU A 395 24.61 -1.25 3.14
C LEU A 395 26.13 -1.14 3.23
N ALA A 396 26.68 -0.50 4.25
CA ALA A 396 28.13 -0.38 4.48
C ALA A 396 28.84 -1.75 4.51
N ASP A 397 28.25 -2.73 5.21
CA ASP A 397 28.78 -4.09 5.32
C ASP A 397 28.71 -4.88 4.01
N SER A 398 27.87 -4.47 3.05
CA SER A 398 27.71 -5.18 1.78
C SER A 398 28.93 -5.07 0.88
N ASP A 399 29.66 -3.95 0.95
CA ASP A 399 30.89 -3.69 0.21
C ASP A 399 31.75 -2.62 0.95
N PRO A 400 32.41 -2.99 2.06
CA PRO A 400 33.05 -2.05 2.98
C PRO A 400 34.28 -1.34 2.37
N ASP A 401 34.78 -1.81 1.23
CA ASP A 401 35.89 -1.19 0.50
C ASP A 401 35.41 -0.27 -0.64
N ASN A 402 34.10 -0.03 -0.74
CA ASN A 402 33.49 0.77 -1.81
C ASN A 402 33.06 2.15 -1.29
N PRO A 403 33.78 3.22 -1.66
CA PRO A 403 33.46 4.57 -1.19
C PRO A 403 32.06 5.05 -1.59
N TRP A 404 31.46 4.53 -2.67
CA TRP A 404 30.08 4.86 -3.00
C TRP A 404 29.11 4.31 -1.94
N VAL A 405 29.33 3.07 -1.51
CA VAL A 405 28.49 2.38 -0.52
C VAL A 405 28.60 3.06 0.85
N GLU A 406 29.81 3.44 1.27
CA GLU A 406 30.02 4.24 2.48
C GLU A 406 29.27 5.58 2.41
N ASN A 407 29.44 6.33 1.31
CA ASN A 407 28.75 7.62 1.15
C ASN A 407 27.23 7.49 1.06
N ALA A 408 26.72 6.45 0.40
CA ALA A 408 25.29 6.16 0.31
C ALA A 408 24.72 5.83 1.71
N SER A 409 25.42 5.01 2.48
CA SER A 409 25.09 4.69 3.88
C SER A 409 25.00 5.96 4.74
N GLY A 410 26.05 6.81 4.72
CA GLY A 410 26.03 8.07 5.47
C GLY A 410 25.01 9.09 4.97
N THR A 411 24.65 9.06 3.68
CA THR A 411 23.58 9.92 3.14
C THR A 411 22.22 9.52 3.69
N LEU A 412 21.94 8.22 3.78
CA LEU A 412 20.67 7.71 4.33
C LEU A 412 20.54 8.14 5.79
N GLU A 413 21.49 7.76 6.63
CA GLU A 413 21.45 8.09 8.04
C GLU A 413 21.50 9.60 8.31
N GLY A 414 22.32 10.34 7.56
CA GLY A 414 22.41 11.79 7.66
C GLY A 414 21.11 12.51 7.30
N THR A 415 20.34 11.98 6.33
CA THR A 415 19.03 12.53 5.95
C THR A 415 18.03 12.37 7.10
N PHE A 416 17.90 11.15 7.64
CA PHE A 416 16.97 10.86 8.72
C PHE A 416 17.35 11.61 10.02
N GLY A 417 18.64 11.66 10.37
CA GLY A 417 19.13 12.43 11.51
C GLY A 417 18.91 13.94 11.37
N PHE A 418 19.05 14.48 10.15
CA PHE A 418 18.77 15.88 9.86
C PHE A 418 17.29 16.22 10.01
N GLU A 419 16.40 15.41 9.43
CA GLU A 419 14.95 15.65 9.52
C GLU A 419 14.45 15.56 10.96
N ALA A 420 14.87 14.53 11.72
CA ALA A 420 14.52 14.41 13.14
C ALA A 420 14.99 15.62 13.95
N THR A 421 16.19 16.13 13.66
CA THR A 421 16.70 17.34 14.30
C THR A 421 15.86 18.57 13.94
N THR A 422 15.47 18.69 12.67
CA THR A 422 14.65 19.80 12.17
C THR A 422 13.28 19.82 12.85
N VAL A 423 12.58 18.68 12.89
CA VAL A 423 11.29 18.53 13.57
C VAL A 423 11.37 18.97 15.04
N TYR A 424 12.38 18.50 15.78
CA TYR A 424 12.57 18.90 17.17
C TYR A 424 12.69 20.43 17.33
N GLN A 425 13.47 21.08 16.47
CA GLN A 425 13.62 22.54 16.53
C GLN A 425 12.34 23.28 16.18
N GLU A 426 11.55 22.77 15.24
CA GLU A 426 10.27 23.36 14.87
C GLU A 426 9.25 23.26 16.01
N LYS A 427 9.10 22.08 16.63
CA LYS A 427 8.25 21.90 17.81
C LYS A 427 8.64 22.86 18.93
N LYS A 428 9.95 22.99 19.19
CA LYS A 428 10.47 23.94 20.17
C LYS A 428 10.22 25.40 19.81
N ALA A 429 10.38 25.78 18.54
CA ALA A 429 10.13 27.13 18.06
C ALA A 429 8.63 27.50 18.11
N ALA A 430 7.75 26.52 17.88
CA ALA A 430 6.31 26.64 18.05
C ALA A 430 5.89 26.75 19.54
N GLY A 431 6.80 26.43 20.46
CA GLY A 431 6.52 26.39 21.90
C GLY A 431 5.63 25.21 22.28
N ASP A 432 5.72 24.11 21.52
CA ASP A 432 5.03 22.86 21.81
C ASP A 432 5.47 22.34 23.19
N ALA A 433 4.50 22.05 24.06
CA ALA A 433 4.76 21.55 25.40
C ALA A 433 5.37 20.14 25.37
N ASP A 434 5.11 19.40 24.30
CA ASP A 434 5.51 18.01 24.15
C ASP A 434 6.90 17.87 23.47
N ALA A 435 7.55 18.99 23.10
CA ALA A 435 8.87 18.98 22.47
C ALA A 435 9.95 18.31 23.36
N GLU A 436 9.86 18.48 24.69
CA GLU A 436 10.80 17.82 25.62
C GLU A 436 10.54 16.31 25.73
N GLU A 437 9.27 15.89 25.73
CA GLU A 437 8.87 14.46 25.75
C GLU A 437 9.22 13.77 24.43
N TRP A 438 8.99 14.45 23.31
CA TRP A 438 9.43 14.03 21.99
C TRP A 438 10.95 13.79 22.00
N GLN A 439 11.71 14.76 22.51
CA GLN A 439 13.17 14.63 22.60
C GLN A 439 13.57 13.45 23.49
N GLU A 440 12.96 13.28 24.66
CA GLU A 440 13.27 12.16 25.57
C GLU A 440 13.05 10.81 24.89
N THR A 441 11.98 10.67 24.11
CA THR A 441 11.65 9.45 23.37
C THR A 441 12.69 9.14 22.28
N VAL A 442 13.17 10.17 21.58
CA VAL A 442 14.03 10.00 20.41
C VAL A 442 15.54 10.06 20.76
N SER A 443 15.92 10.63 21.90
CA SER A 443 17.32 10.94 22.27
C SER A 443 18.28 9.75 22.16
N ASP A 444 17.85 8.56 22.55
CA ASP A 444 18.69 7.36 22.49
C ASP A 444 19.02 6.94 21.06
N GLN A 445 18.12 7.22 20.09
CA GLN A 445 18.34 6.91 18.68
C GLN A 445 19.03 8.06 17.95
N LEU A 446 18.67 9.32 18.26
CA LEU A 446 19.37 10.50 17.75
C LEU A 446 20.86 10.49 18.12
N GLY A 447 21.20 10.05 19.34
CA GLY A 447 22.59 9.94 19.79
C GLY A 447 23.41 8.98 18.93
N LYS A 448 22.80 7.90 18.44
CA LYS A 448 23.45 6.92 17.55
C LYS A 448 23.53 7.41 16.10
N ALA A 449 22.43 7.96 15.57
CA ALA A 449 22.37 8.48 14.20
C ALA A 449 23.36 9.64 13.97
N ALA A 450 23.55 10.48 15.01
CA ALA A 450 24.53 11.56 14.96
C ALA A 450 25.99 11.08 15.02
N GLU A 451 26.25 9.95 15.67
CA GLU A 451 27.61 9.37 15.80
C GLU A 451 28.14 8.93 14.44
N THR A 452 27.36 8.14 13.71
CA THR A 452 27.77 7.57 12.42
C THR A 452 27.65 8.57 11.26
N GLY A 453 26.62 9.44 11.22
CA GLY A 453 26.47 10.46 10.18
C GLY A 453 27.61 11.50 10.16
N VAL A 454 28.17 11.82 11.33
CA VAL A 454 29.37 12.67 11.47
C VAL A 454 30.64 11.89 11.12
N GLU A 455 30.75 10.61 11.49
CA GLU A 455 31.90 9.78 11.11
C GLU A 455 31.99 9.60 9.58
N ILE A 456 30.89 9.33 8.88
CA ILE A 456 30.88 9.12 7.42
C ILE A 456 31.02 10.44 6.63
N ALA A 457 30.38 11.53 7.07
CA ALA A 457 30.47 12.82 6.36
C ALA A 457 31.85 13.48 6.47
N PHE A 458 32.62 13.14 7.51
CA PHE A 458 33.90 13.79 7.80
C PHE A 458 35.14 12.88 7.68
N GLU A 459 35.03 11.54 7.66
CA GLU A 459 36.18 10.64 7.52
C GLU A 459 35.91 9.35 6.70
N PRO A 460 35.80 9.41 5.35
CA PRO A 460 35.90 8.21 4.53
C PRO A 460 37.39 7.77 4.45
N GLY A 461 37.76 6.72 5.19
CA GLY A 461 39.03 5.98 5.01
C GLY A 461 40.17 6.24 6.02
N GLU A 462 40.79 5.15 6.49
CA GLU A 462 41.86 5.14 7.50
C GLU A 462 43.15 5.89 7.09
N ALA A 463 43.30 7.13 7.58
CA ALA A 463 44.61 7.76 7.84
C ALA A 463 44.62 8.86 8.93
N GLY A 464 43.57 8.97 9.77
CA GLY A 464 43.39 10.09 10.73
C GLY A 464 43.20 9.72 12.22
N THR A 465 43.54 8.50 12.64
CA THR A 465 42.99 7.80 13.83
C THR A 465 43.27 8.35 15.25
N ALA A 466 43.69 9.61 15.46
CA ALA A 466 43.93 10.12 16.84
C ALA A 466 43.47 11.56 17.15
N VAL A 467 43.29 12.43 16.14
CA VAL A 467 42.90 13.83 16.39
C VAL A 467 41.41 14.06 16.16
N SER A 468 40.78 13.27 15.29
CA SER A 468 39.36 13.36 14.93
C SER A 468 38.42 12.70 15.94
N LYS A 469 38.73 11.51 16.45
CA LYS A 469 37.91 10.86 17.50
C LYS A 469 37.73 11.72 18.74
N ALA A 470 38.69 12.57 19.11
CA ALA A 470 38.54 13.49 20.23
C ALA A 470 37.60 14.66 19.89
N VAL A 471 37.65 15.18 18.66
CA VAL A 471 36.76 16.27 18.19
C VAL A 471 35.34 15.75 17.94
N ILE A 472 35.19 14.56 17.37
CA ILE A 472 33.91 13.89 17.14
C ILE A 472 33.28 13.51 18.48
N ASN A 473 34.02 12.92 19.42
CA ASN A 473 33.49 12.67 20.77
C ASN A 473 33.17 13.98 21.52
N ASP A 474 33.93 15.07 21.35
CA ASP A 474 33.61 16.37 21.97
C ASP A 474 32.40 17.03 21.28
N VAL A 475 32.19 16.83 19.97
CA VAL A 475 31.02 17.25 19.19
C VAL A 475 29.79 16.41 19.54
N LEU A 476 29.92 15.10 19.76
CA LEU A 476 28.85 14.18 20.16
C LEU A 476 28.50 14.32 21.64
N GLU A 477 29.48 14.48 22.52
CA GLU A 477 29.27 14.84 23.92
C GLU A 477 28.67 16.26 24.03
N THR A 478 29.00 17.13 23.07
CA THR A 478 28.36 18.45 22.92
C THR A 478 26.97 18.36 22.29
N LEU A 479 26.68 17.48 21.33
CA LEU A 479 25.36 17.28 20.73
C LEU A 479 24.43 16.63 21.77
N ASN A 480 24.83 15.54 22.41
CA ASN A 480 24.07 14.93 23.52
C ASN A 480 23.86 15.91 24.70
N LYS A 481 24.75 16.88 24.93
CA LYS A 481 24.57 17.95 25.94
C LYS A 481 23.96 19.27 25.40
N ARG A 482 23.82 19.46 24.08
CA ARG A 482 23.40 20.73 23.42
C ARG A 482 22.43 20.60 22.25
N ILE A 483 21.85 19.43 21.93
CA ILE A 483 20.65 19.35 21.06
C ILE A 483 19.59 20.36 21.55
N VAL A 484 19.57 20.61 22.86
CA VAL A 484 18.80 21.64 23.57
C VAL A 484 19.17 23.11 23.23
N LYS A 485 20.21 23.44 22.43
CA LYS A 485 20.73 24.82 22.27
C LYS A 485 21.24 25.24 20.88
N VAL A 486 21.22 24.39 19.86
CA VAL A 486 21.63 24.82 18.50
C VAL A 486 20.47 25.56 17.85
N ASP A 487 20.67 26.83 17.45
CA ASP A 487 19.68 27.60 16.69
C ASP A 487 19.60 27.02 15.26
N PRO A 488 18.41 26.85 14.65
CA PRO A 488 18.26 26.33 13.29
C PRO A 488 19.13 27.03 12.24
N LYS A 489 19.46 28.31 12.45
CA LYS A 489 20.31 29.08 11.55
C LYS A 489 21.78 28.65 11.59
N ASP A 490 22.18 27.96 12.65
CA ASP A 490 23.55 27.50 12.89
C ASP A 490 23.76 26.03 12.45
N MET A 491 22.69 25.30 12.10
CA MET A 491 22.77 23.89 11.66
C MET A 491 23.32 23.72 10.23
N GLY A 492 23.47 24.83 9.49
CA GLY A 492 23.81 24.76 8.07
C GLY A 492 22.63 24.27 7.23
N SER A 493 22.85 24.11 5.92
CA SER A 493 21.92 23.35 5.09
C SER A 493 22.09 21.86 5.40
N PRO A 494 21.04 21.04 5.22
CA PRO A 494 21.20 19.58 5.28
C PRO A 494 22.40 19.14 4.44
N PRO A 495 23.00 17.97 4.73
CA PRO A 495 23.73 17.25 3.70
C PRO A 495 22.74 16.96 2.58
N SER A 496 22.56 17.92 1.67
CA SER A 496 21.49 17.81 0.70
C SER A 496 21.89 16.69 -0.23
N THR A 497 21.02 15.70 -0.37
CA THR A 497 21.15 14.61 -1.35
C THR A 497 21.57 15.17 -2.70
N ALA A 498 20.93 16.27 -3.12
CA ALA A 498 21.27 17.03 -4.32
C ALA A 498 22.71 17.54 -4.35
N THR A 499 23.30 17.98 -3.24
CA THR A 499 24.68 18.49 -3.18
C THR A 499 25.70 17.36 -3.24
N TRP A 500 25.45 16.25 -2.53
CA TRP A 500 26.33 15.08 -2.60
C TRP A 500 26.24 14.40 -3.97
N GLN A 501 25.03 14.09 -4.45
CA GLN A 501 24.81 13.49 -5.77
C GLN A 501 25.41 14.35 -6.88
N HIS A 502 25.23 15.67 -6.83
CA HIS A 502 25.84 16.60 -7.78
C HIS A 502 27.37 16.58 -7.68
N ALA A 503 27.94 16.63 -6.48
CA ALA A 503 29.38 16.60 -6.29
C ALA A 503 30.01 15.27 -6.74
N TRP A 504 29.32 14.15 -6.50
CA TRP A 504 29.71 12.81 -6.93
C TRP A 504 29.67 12.68 -8.45
N ASN A 505 28.56 13.09 -9.07
CA ASN A 505 28.41 13.12 -10.53
C ASN A 505 29.47 13.99 -11.21
N GLU A 506 29.69 15.20 -10.68
CA GLU A 506 30.66 16.14 -11.22
C GLU A 506 32.09 15.61 -11.04
N GLY A 507 32.41 15.03 -9.89
CA GLY A 507 33.67 14.33 -9.67
C GLY A 507 33.87 13.19 -10.67
N ALA A 508 32.85 12.36 -10.87
CA ALA A 508 32.90 11.18 -11.73
C ALA A 508 33.15 11.59 -13.18
N SER A 509 32.43 12.62 -13.63
CA SER A 509 32.58 13.22 -14.95
C SER A 509 34.01 13.77 -15.15
N GLN A 510 34.53 14.51 -14.17
CA GLN A 510 35.89 15.04 -14.23
C GLN A 510 36.97 13.96 -14.24
N GLN A 511 36.80 12.87 -13.50
CA GLN A 511 37.74 11.74 -13.49
C GLN A 511 37.63 10.93 -14.78
N TYR A 512 36.43 10.72 -15.29
CA TYR A 512 36.20 10.08 -16.59
C TYR A 512 36.82 10.86 -17.75
N ALA A 513 36.67 12.19 -17.77
CA ALA A 513 37.27 13.05 -18.80
C ALA A 513 38.81 12.97 -18.81
N LYS A 514 39.44 12.62 -17.68
CA LYS A 514 40.89 12.35 -17.60
C LYS A 514 41.22 10.92 -18.05
N ASN A 515 40.31 9.97 -17.87
CA ASN A 515 40.48 8.56 -18.16
C ASN A 515 39.17 7.90 -18.64
N HIS A 516 38.95 7.85 -19.96
CA HIS A 516 37.73 7.29 -20.55
C HIS A 516 37.53 5.77 -20.31
N THR A 517 38.50 5.06 -19.73
CA THR A 517 38.36 3.65 -19.33
C THR A 517 38.10 3.48 -17.84
N LEU A 518 37.88 4.56 -17.09
CA LEU A 518 37.56 4.51 -15.65
C LEU A 518 36.28 3.70 -15.42
N GLY A 519 36.38 2.60 -14.66
CA GLY A 519 35.25 1.71 -14.38
C GLY A 519 34.66 1.00 -15.60
N ASP A 520 35.38 0.93 -16.74
CA ASP A 520 34.92 0.25 -17.97
C ASP A 520 33.43 0.49 -18.32
N PRO A 521 33.02 1.71 -18.67
CA PRO A 521 31.60 2.02 -18.92
C PRO A 521 31.00 1.18 -20.06
N GLN A 522 31.81 0.67 -21.00
CA GLN A 522 31.31 -0.20 -22.06
C GLN A 522 30.72 -1.49 -21.51
N ARG A 523 31.31 -2.05 -20.44
CA ARG A 523 30.77 -3.21 -19.74
C ARG A 523 29.33 -2.95 -19.27
N TYR A 524 29.07 -1.81 -18.65
CA TYR A 524 27.75 -1.41 -18.17
C TYR A 524 26.78 -1.11 -19.33
N ALA A 525 27.27 -0.51 -20.41
CA ALA A 525 26.49 -0.31 -21.62
C ALA A 525 26.02 -1.66 -22.21
N ASP A 526 26.91 -2.65 -22.27
CA ASP A 526 26.61 -3.98 -22.79
C ASP A 526 25.60 -4.72 -21.90
N MET A 527 25.74 -4.62 -20.57
CA MET A 527 24.86 -5.29 -19.61
C MET A 527 23.42 -4.75 -19.62
N TYR A 528 23.25 -3.41 -19.63
CA TYR A 528 21.94 -2.80 -19.38
C TYR A 528 21.27 -2.22 -20.63
N THR A 529 22.06 -1.75 -21.61
CA THR A 529 21.53 -0.92 -22.71
C THR A 529 21.60 -1.60 -24.09
N GLY A 530 22.18 -2.80 -24.15
CA GLY A 530 22.50 -3.48 -25.42
C GLY A 530 23.65 -2.80 -26.18
N GLY A 531 24.64 -2.28 -25.44
CA GLY A 531 25.85 -1.66 -25.98
C GLY A 531 25.69 -0.20 -26.41
N LYS A 532 24.58 0.46 -26.04
CA LYS A 532 24.38 1.89 -26.31
C LYS A 532 25.12 2.74 -25.29
N PRO A 533 25.83 3.80 -25.70
CA PRO A 533 26.50 4.68 -24.75
C PRO A 533 25.48 5.35 -23.82
N PHE A 534 25.86 5.56 -22.56
CA PHE A 534 25.10 6.33 -21.56
C PHE A 534 25.88 7.54 -21.03
N LEU A 535 27.18 7.65 -21.34
CA LEU A 535 28.02 8.81 -21.04
C LEU A 535 28.24 9.67 -22.29
N THR A 536 28.34 10.98 -22.08
CA THR A 536 28.95 11.92 -23.02
C THR A 536 30.48 11.81 -22.96
N ASP A 537 31.17 12.46 -23.91
CA ASP A 537 32.64 12.46 -23.93
C ASP A 537 33.25 13.07 -22.66
N ASP A 538 32.57 14.01 -22.00
CA ASP A 538 32.98 14.61 -20.73
C ASP A 538 32.51 13.83 -19.48
N GLY A 539 31.90 12.66 -19.65
CA GLY A 539 31.54 11.76 -18.56
C GLY A 539 30.25 12.07 -17.84
N HIS A 540 29.46 13.01 -18.35
CA HIS A 540 28.10 13.24 -17.87
C HIS A 540 27.13 12.20 -18.45
N LEU A 541 26.03 11.96 -17.75
CA LEU A 541 24.90 11.21 -18.30
C LEU A 541 24.38 11.92 -19.56
N ILE A 542 24.17 11.16 -20.65
CA ILE A 542 23.63 11.74 -21.89
C ILE A 542 22.26 12.38 -21.68
N ALA A 543 22.01 13.48 -22.40
CA ALA A 543 20.70 14.13 -22.39
C ALA A 543 19.61 13.15 -22.86
N HIS A 544 18.47 13.16 -22.17
CA HIS A 544 17.33 12.28 -22.43
C HIS A 544 17.67 10.77 -22.34
N ALA A 545 18.57 10.39 -21.43
CA ALA A 545 18.89 8.98 -21.17
C ALA A 545 17.63 8.14 -20.90
N THR A 546 17.55 6.98 -21.54
CA THR A 546 16.51 5.97 -21.26
C THR A 546 16.69 5.38 -19.85
N ALA A 547 15.65 4.74 -19.30
CA ALA A 547 15.74 4.06 -18.00
C ALA A 547 16.91 3.08 -17.91
N ALA A 548 17.13 2.28 -18.97
CA ALA A 548 18.29 1.39 -19.08
C ALA A 548 19.64 2.12 -19.05
N GLN A 549 19.75 3.30 -19.67
CA GLN A 549 20.97 4.11 -19.66
C GLN A 549 21.21 4.78 -18.30
N LYS A 550 20.14 5.22 -17.61
CA LYS A 550 20.23 5.70 -16.22
C LYS A 550 20.71 4.60 -15.29
N GLN A 551 20.14 3.40 -15.41
CA GLN A 551 20.58 2.24 -14.64
C GLN A 551 22.06 1.91 -14.93
N ALA A 552 22.47 1.87 -16.20
CA ALA A 552 23.87 1.68 -16.55
C ALA A 552 24.81 2.72 -15.93
N TYR A 553 24.37 3.98 -15.88
CA TYR A 553 25.11 5.08 -15.27
C TYR A 553 25.25 4.92 -13.76
N ASN A 554 24.15 4.63 -13.04
CA ASN A 554 24.21 4.41 -11.59
C ASN A 554 25.10 3.22 -11.24
N GLU A 555 25.00 2.12 -11.99
CA GLU A 555 25.83 0.93 -11.77
C GLU A 555 27.31 1.16 -12.10
N TRP A 556 27.61 2.03 -13.07
CA TRP A 556 28.98 2.49 -13.33
C TRP A 556 29.53 3.37 -12.19
N LEU A 557 28.71 4.26 -11.62
CA LEU A 557 29.12 5.08 -10.47
C LEU A 557 29.42 4.26 -9.22
N LYS A 558 28.79 3.08 -9.09
CA LYS A 558 29.02 2.09 -8.04
C LYS A 558 30.27 1.24 -8.28
N ASP A 559 30.91 1.32 -9.46
CA ASP A 559 32.13 0.56 -9.75
C ASP A 559 33.25 0.98 -8.79
N PRO A 560 33.93 0.02 -8.11
CA PRO A 560 34.99 0.35 -7.15
C PRO A 560 36.11 1.22 -7.75
N ALA A 561 36.42 1.09 -9.04
CA ALA A 561 37.44 1.94 -9.68
C ALA A 561 36.97 3.40 -9.80
N VAL A 562 35.67 3.62 -10.04
CA VAL A 562 35.07 4.96 -10.06
C VAL A 562 35.04 5.52 -8.64
N GLY A 563 34.52 4.77 -7.67
CA GLY A 563 34.49 5.16 -6.26
C GLY A 563 35.87 5.53 -5.72
N ASN A 564 36.89 4.69 -5.95
CA ASN A 564 38.27 4.95 -5.51
C ASN A 564 38.93 6.17 -6.19
N ALA A 565 38.53 6.48 -7.44
CA ALA A 565 39.01 7.68 -8.12
C ALA A 565 38.36 8.94 -7.56
N LEU A 566 37.12 8.84 -7.07
CA LEU A 566 36.35 9.93 -6.50
C LEU A 566 36.75 10.23 -5.07
N ASP A 567 36.97 9.21 -4.25
CA ASP A 567 37.29 9.36 -2.85
C ASP A 567 38.49 10.31 -2.62
N LYS A 568 39.55 10.19 -3.43
CA LYS A 568 40.68 11.12 -3.39
C LYS A 568 40.31 12.57 -3.72
N ASP A 569 39.44 12.80 -4.70
CA ASP A 569 39.00 14.15 -5.06
C ASP A 569 37.98 14.71 -4.05
N PHE A 570 37.15 13.84 -3.49
CA PHE A 570 36.12 14.16 -2.51
C PHE A 570 36.74 14.52 -1.15
N LEU A 571 37.68 13.71 -0.64
CA LEU A 571 38.49 14.02 0.55
C LEU A 571 39.22 15.37 0.42
N ASN A 572 39.80 15.65 -0.75
CA ASN A 572 40.47 16.92 -1.02
C ASN A 572 39.51 18.13 -1.01
N ARG A 573 38.25 17.95 -1.46
CA ARG A 573 37.21 19.00 -1.44
C ARG A 573 36.61 19.18 -0.05
N ASN A 574 36.32 18.09 0.67
CA ASN A 574 35.70 18.15 1.99
C ASN A 574 36.66 18.61 3.08
N GLY A 575 37.96 18.26 3.02
CA GLY A 575 38.96 18.84 3.92
C GLY A 575 38.95 20.38 3.89
N SER A 576 38.82 20.97 2.70
CA SER A 576 38.71 22.43 2.55
C SER A 576 37.38 23.03 3.04
N ARG A 577 36.30 22.24 3.11
CA ARG A 577 35.00 22.64 3.70
C ARG A 577 35.02 22.53 5.22
N ALA A 578 35.60 21.48 5.78
CA ALA A 578 35.77 21.29 7.22
C ALA A 578 36.65 22.40 7.82
N ASP A 579 37.74 22.79 7.14
CA ASP A 579 38.58 23.92 7.54
C ASP A 579 37.80 25.25 7.54
N ALA A 580 36.89 25.43 6.58
CA ALA A 580 36.03 26.63 6.49
C ALA A 580 34.93 26.68 7.56
N LEU A 581 34.40 25.53 7.98
CA LEU A 581 33.35 25.42 9.02
C LEU A 581 33.92 25.49 10.45
N THR A 582 35.12 24.96 10.67
CA THR A 582 35.78 24.96 11.98
C THR A 582 36.59 26.24 12.25
N GLY A 583 36.90 27.03 11.21
CA GLY A 583 37.69 28.26 11.32
C GLY A 583 39.16 28.03 11.72
N VAL A 584 39.62 26.78 11.63
CA VAL A 584 41.00 26.38 11.93
C VAL A 584 41.78 26.35 10.62
N GLY A 585 42.16 27.53 10.13
CA GLY A 585 43.05 27.73 8.98
C GLY A 585 44.21 28.64 9.31
#